data_AF-A0A7W1HWV6-F1
#
_entry.id   AF-A0A7W1HWV6-F1
#
_cell.length_a   1.000
_cell.length_b   1.000
_cell.length_c   1.000
_cell.angle_alpha   90.00
_cell.angle_beta   90.00
_cell.angle_gamma   90.00
#
_symmetry.space_group_name_H-M   'P 1'
#
loop_
_entity.id
_entity.type
_entity.pdbx_description
1 polymer ?
#
loop_
_entity_poly.entity_id
_entity_poly.type
_entity_poly.pdbx_seq_one_letter_code
_entity_poly.pdbx_strand_id
1 'polypeptide(L)'
;MPIPKISSIEMPILQELVATGGVDNLRFLYERLIAYFPQLSEKEIGEIKNGKNKAWRSAIQKAGKTLDEQNLIERERGNWTITERGKTEVEKETSGFTLTISQAKSFSHTNIQLMLAEIGESLGFYAETEFEFYDVIWRETPKSQRLSHIFEVQSKGNIDSAFAKLKRAYQAQRTKPFLVITSERDLNRARKSLGREFQDIETVVTILTFAQIKQVHQNIKNIAEIIKEFLLK
;
A
#
# COMPACT_ATOMS: atom_id res chain seq x y z
N MET A 1 -23.11 12.98 -5.93
CA MET A 1 -22.57 11.60 -5.80
C MET A 1 -21.40 11.48 -6.77
N PRO A 2 -20.18 11.13 -6.36
CA PRO A 2 -19.12 10.82 -7.31
C PRO A 2 -18.94 9.30 -7.40
N ILE A 3 -19.71 8.67 -8.29
CA ILE A 3 -19.32 7.35 -8.80
C ILE A 3 -17.94 7.54 -9.47
N PRO A 4 -16.96 6.64 -9.28
CA PRO A 4 -15.67 6.76 -9.95
C PRO A 4 -15.88 6.91 -11.46
N LYS A 5 -15.08 7.77 -12.11
CA LYS A 5 -15.15 7.91 -13.57
C LYS A 5 -14.89 6.54 -14.19
N ILE A 6 -15.61 6.20 -15.27
CA ILE A 6 -15.51 4.89 -15.92
C ILE A 6 -14.05 4.54 -16.27
N SER A 7 -13.30 5.52 -16.76
CA SER A 7 -11.86 5.39 -17.07
C SER A 7 -10.96 5.04 -15.87
N SER A 8 -11.41 5.29 -14.63
CA SER A 8 -10.69 4.89 -13.41
C SER A 8 -11.00 3.46 -12.95
N ILE A 9 -11.94 2.77 -13.62
CA ILE A 9 -12.39 1.41 -13.30
C ILE A 9 -11.80 0.38 -14.27
N GLU A 10 -11.52 0.79 -15.49
CA GLU A 10 -10.97 -0.06 -16.56
C GLU A 10 -9.66 -0.74 -16.13
N MET A 11 -8.71 0.00 -15.57
CA MET A 11 -7.42 -0.58 -15.21
C MET A 11 -7.47 -1.53 -14.00
N PRO A 12 -8.17 -1.19 -12.89
CA PRO A 12 -8.41 -2.15 -11.82
C PRO A 12 -9.04 -3.48 -12.27
N ILE A 13 -9.93 -3.46 -13.28
CA ILE A 13 -10.50 -4.69 -13.86
C ILE A 13 -9.39 -5.56 -14.47
N LEU A 14 -8.50 -4.97 -15.26
CA LEU A 14 -7.42 -5.72 -15.90
C LEU A 14 -6.43 -6.27 -14.87
N GLN A 15 -6.06 -5.48 -13.86
CA GLN A 15 -5.15 -5.91 -12.78
C GLN A 15 -5.73 -7.08 -11.97
N GLU A 16 -7.02 -7.05 -11.62
CA GLU A 16 -7.68 -8.17 -10.94
C GLU A 16 -7.72 -9.43 -11.82
N LEU A 17 -8.05 -9.30 -13.12
CA LEU A 17 -8.06 -10.44 -14.03
C LEU A 17 -6.66 -11.07 -14.18
N VAL A 18 -5.58 -10.27 -14.19
CA VAL A 18 -4.21 -10.82 -14.15
C VAL A 18 -3.96 -11.55 -12.83
N ALA A 19 -4.35 -10.96 -11.70
CA ALA A 19 -4.15 -11.55 -10.38
C ALA A 19 -4.92 -12.87 -10.16
N THR A 20 -6.06 -13.06 -10.84
CA THR A 20 -6.84 -14.32 -10.79
C THR A 20 -6.40 -15.38 -11.80
N GLY A 21 -5.28 -15.18 -12.49
CA GLY A 21 -4.79 -16.14 -13.49
C GLY A 21 -5.40 -15.98 -14.88
N GLY A 22 -6.00 -14.83 -15.16
CA GLY A 22 -6.45 -14.41 -16.49
C GLY A 22 -7.96 -14.47 -16.72
N VAL A 23 -8.74 -15.02 -15.79
CA VAL A 23 -10.20 -15.16 -15.90
C VAL A 23 -10.84 -14.89 -14.54
N ASP A 24 -11.97 -14.18 -14.50
CA ASP A 24 -12.81 -14.12 -13.30
C ASP A 24 -14.31 -14.04 -13.64
N ASN A 25 -15.15 -14.45 -12.70
CA ASN A 25 -16.58 -14.28 -12.78
C ASN A 25 -16.99 -12.87 -12.34
N LEU A 26 -17.86 -12.23 -13.12
CA LEU A 26 -18.33 -10.87 -12.89
C LEU A 26 -18.93 -10.66 -11.49
N ARG A 27 -19.51 -11.71 -10.88
CA ARG A 27 -20.05 -11.63 -9.51
C ARG A 27 -18.95 -11.37 -8.48
N PHE A 28 -17.81 -12.04 -8.57
CA PHE A 28 -16.68 -11.88 -7.65
C PHE A 28 -15.91 -10.60 -7.94
N LEU A 29 -15.79 -10.23 -9.22
CA LEU A 29 -15.15 -9.00 -9.66
C LEU A 29 -15.80 -7.75 -9.02
N TYR A 30 -17.13 -7.73 -8.85
CA TYR A 30 -17.82 -6.62 -8.18
C TYR A 30 -17.38 -6.38 -6.73
N GLU A 31 -17.05 -7.45 -6.01
CA GLU A 31 -16.66 -7.37 -4.60
C GLU A 31 -15.16 -7.10 -4.46
N ARG A 32 -14.32 -7.73 -5.29
CA ARG A 32 -12.86 -7.55 -5.27
C ARG A 32 -12.45 -6.12 -5.63
N LEU A 33 -13.12 -5.54 -6.63
CA LEU A 33 -12.83 -4.18 -7.06
C LEU A 33 -13.05 -3.13 -5.97
N ILE A 34 -13.81 -3.41 -4.89
CA ILE A 34 -13.99 -2.47 -3.77
C ILE A 34 -12.64 -2.01 -3.19
N ALA A 35 -11.64 -2.90 -3.14
CA ALA A 35 -10.32 -2.59 -2.58
C ALA A 35 -9.58 -1.48 -3.34
N TYR A 36 -9.90 -1.27 -4.62
CA TYR A 36 -9.29 -0.25 -5.49
C TYR A 36 -9.92 1.13 -5.34
N PHE A 37 -11.06 1.25 -4.63
CA PHE A 37 -11.80 2.50 -4.47
C PHE A 37 -12.01 2.82 -2.97
N PRO A 38 -10.94 3.21 -2.24
CA PRO A 38 -11.00 3.50 -0.81
C PRO A 38 -11.90 4.71 -0.45
N GLN A 39 -12.35 5.47 -1.45
CA GLN A 39 -13.33 6.55 -1.29
C GLN A 39 -14.77 6.05 -1.07
N LEU A 40 -15.05 4.75 -1.25
CA LEU A 40 -16.37 4.18 -0.98
C LEU A 40 -16.66 4.18 0.52
N SER A 41 -17.84 4.67 0.91
CA SER A 41 -18.29 4.64 2.30
C SER A 41 -18.71 3.23 2.75
N GLU A 42 -18.71 2.97 4.06
CA GLU A 42 -19.14 1.68 4.61
C GLU A 42 -20.58 1.30 4.20
N LYS A 43 -21.45 2.31 4.09
CA LYS A 43 -22.82 2.12 3.59
C LYS A 43 -22.83 1.63 2.14
N GLU A 44 -22.01 2.24 1.28
CA GLU A 44 -21.90 1.85 -0.14
C GLU A 44 -21.27 0.46 -0.30
N ILE A 45 -20.24 0.15 0.50
CA ILE A 45 -19.61 -1.18 0.54
C ILE A 45 -20.67 -2.23 0.94
N GLY A 46 -21.48 -1.94 1.96
CA GLY A 46 -22.58 -2.79 2.38
C GLY A 46 -23.63 -2.97 1.29
N GLU A 47 -23.98 -1.92 0.55
CA GLU A 47 -24.92 -1.99 -0.58
C GLU A 47 -24.35 -2.76 -1.77
N ILE A 48 -23.03 -2.69 -2.03
CA ILE A 48 -22.35 -3.45 -3.08
C ILE A 48 -22.35 -4.94 -2.75
N LYS A 49 -21.92 -5.32 -1.54
CA LYS A 49 -21.89 -6.73 -1.07
C LYS A 49 -23.28 -7.37 -1.06
N ASN A 50 -24.30 -6.60 -0.68
CA ASN A 50 -25.69 -7.05 -0.71
C ASN A 50 -26.32 -7.00 -2.11
N GLY A 51 -25.56 -6.57 -3.13
CA GLY A 51 -26.02 -6.50 -4.51
C GLY A 51 -27.09 -5.44 -4.80
N LYS A 52 -27.26 -4.47 -3.90
CA LYS A 52 -28.26 -3.40 -3.98
C LYS A 52 -27.73 -2.16 -4.71
N ASN A 53 -26.41 -2.02 -4.86
CA ASN A 53 -25.81 -0.89 -5.57
C ASN A 53 -25.83 -1.09 -7.10
N LYS A 54 -26.93 -0.68 -7.75
CA LYS A 54 -27.11 -0.75 -9.21
C LYS A 54 -26.13 0.15 -9.98
N ALA A 55 -25.76 1.28 -9.38
CA ALA A 55 -24.87 2.27 -10.01
C ALA A 55 -23.44 1.72 -10.16
N TRP A 56 -22.93 1.05 -9.11
CA TRP A 56 -21.64 0.35 -9.12
C TRP A 56 -21.57 -0.72 -10.21
N ARG A 57 -22.58 -1.59 -10.26
CA ARG A 57 -22.67 -2.65 -11.27
C ARG A 57 -22.71 -2.08 -12.68
N SER A 58 -23.50 -1.02 -12.89
CA SER A 58 -23.58 -0.34 -14.18
C SER A 58 -22.25 0.30 -14.59
N ALA A 59 -21.52 0.90 -13.66
CA ALA A 59 -20.22 1.50 -13.93
C ALA A 59 -19.17 0.45 -14.34
N ILE A 60 -19.09 -0.67 -13.61
CA ILE A 60 -18.18 -1.78 -13.93
C ILE A 60 -18.56 -2.40 -15.28
N GLN A 61 -19.84 -2.65 -15.54
CA GLN A 61 -20.28 -3.18 -16.83
C GLN A 61 -19.97 -2.24 -18.00
N LYS A 62 -20.08 -0.92 -17.80
CA LYS A 62 -19.68 0.07 -18.81
C LYS A 62 -18.18 0.06 -19.05
N ALA A 63 -17.37 0.04 -17.98
CA ALA A 63 -15.91 -0.07 -18.09
C ALA A 63 -15.49 -1.36 -18.81
N GLY A 64 -16.07 -2.50 -18.43
CA GLY A 64 -15.83 -3.76 -19.12
C GLY A 64 -16.25 -3.76 -20.58
N LYS A 65 -17.35 -3.08 -20.93
CA LYS A 65 -17.74 -2.90 -22.34
C LYS A 65 -16.69 -2.11 -23.11
N THR A 66 -16.14 -1.06 -22.53
CA THR A 66 -15.08 -0.26 -23.14
C THR A 66 -13.80 -1.08 -23.33
N LEU A 67 -13.40 -1.88 -22.34
CA LEU A 67 -12.24 -2.79 -22.45
C LEU A 67 -12.41 -3.88 -23.52
N ASP A 68 -13.62 -4.42 -23.64
CA ASP A 68 -14.01 -5.42 -24.63
C ASP A 68 -13.99 -4.82 -26.05
N GLU A 69 -14.52 -3.59 -26.23
CA GLU A 69 -14.42 -2.83 -27.48
C GLU A 69 -12.95 -2.51 -27.87
N GLN A 70 -12.07 -2.39 -26.88
CA GLN A 70 -10.62 -2.19 -27.08
C GLN A 70 -9.85 -3.52 -27.28
N ASN A 71 -10.51 -4.67 -27.22
CA ASN A 71 -9.94 -6.02 -27.27
C ASN A 71 -8.92 -6.31 -26.15
N LEU A 72 -9.11 -5.69 -24.97
CA LEU A 72 -8.27 -5.93 -23.79
C LEU A 72 -8.82 -7.06 -22.91
N ILE A 73 -10.12 -7.30 -22.98
CA ILE A 73 -10.79 -8.45 -22.37
C ILE A 73 -11.76 -9.08 -23.36
N GLU A 74 -12.17 -10.31 -23.08
CA GLU A 74 -13.27 -11.01 -23.73
C GLU A 74 -14.33 -11.33 -22.69
N ARG A 75 -15.60 -11.13 -23.06
CA ARG A 75 -16.73 -11.29 -22.13
C ARG A 75 -17.64 -12.42 -22.58
N GLU A 76 -17.59 -13.55 -21.88
CA GLU A 76 -18.42 -14.72 -22.20
C GLU A 76 -19.26 -15.18 -21.01
N ARG A 77 -20.59 -15.20 -21.17
CA ARG A 77 -21.55 -15.77 -20.20
C ARG A 77 -21.30 -15.39 -18.73
N GLY A 78 -20.82 -14.17 -18.47
CA GLY A 78 -20.55 -13.66 -17.12
C GLY A 78 -19.12 -13.91 -16.60
N ASN A 79 -18.27 -14.57 -17.38
CA ASN A 79 -16.83 -14.66 -17.14
C ASN A 79 -16.11 -13.67 -18.04
N TRP A 80 -15.16 -12.94 -17.46
CA TRP A 80 -14.32 -12.00 -18.20
C TRP A 80 -12.92 -12.57 -18.23
N THR A 81 -12.34 -12.62 -19.42
CA THR A 81 -11.02 -13.18 -19.68
C THR A 81 -10.13 -12.07 -20.20
N ILE A 82 -8.94 -11.89 -19.63
CA ILE A 82 -7.99 -10.90 -20.16
C ILE A 82 -7.30 -11.46 -21.42
N THR A 83 -7.20 -10.64 -22.46
CA THR A 83 -6.48 -11.02 -23.69
C THR A 83 -4.97 -10.80 -23.51
N GLU A 84 -4.14 -11.34 -24.41
CA GLU A 84 -2.71 -11.03 -24.43
C GLU A 84 -2.44 -9.53 -24.63
N ARG A 85 -3.32 -8.83 -25.35
CA ARG A 85 -3.26 -7.36 -25.50
C ARG A 85 -3.59 -6.66 -24.18
N GLY A 86 -4.58 -7.15 -23.43
CA GLY A 86 -4.90 -6.68 -22.08
C GLY A 86 -3.75 -6.91 -21.09
N LYS A 87 -3.12 -8.09 -21.12
CA LYS A 87 -1.91 -8.37 -20.32
C LYS A 87 -0.78 -7.42 -20.69
N THR A 88 -0.55 -7.21 -21.99
CA THR A 88 0.44 -6.24 -22.48
C THR A 88 0.11 -4.82 -22.04
N GLU A 89 -1.16 -4.45 -21.93
CA GLU A 89 -1.58 -3.12 -21.46
C GLU A 89 -1.33 -2.94 -19.96
N VAL A 90 -1.63 -3.96 -19.15
CA VAL A 90 -1.26 -3.99 -17.72
C VAL A 90 0.26 -3.98 -17.57
N GLU A 91 0.97 -4.75 -18.38
CA GLU A 91 2.43 -4.77 -18.43
C GLU A 91 3.00 -3.47 -18.94
N LYS A 92 2.35 -2.71 -19.82
CA LYS A 92 2.77 -1.37 -20.26
C LYS A 92 2.50 -0.32 -19.21
N GLU A 93 1.41 -0.42 -18.46
CA GLU A 93 1.20 0.39 -17.26
C GLU A 93 2.29 0.07 -16.21
N THR A 94 2.57 -1.23 -16.02
CA THR A 94 3.59 -1.74 -15.09
C THR A 94 5.02 -1.47 -15.58
N SER A 95 5.28 -1.45 -16.89
CA SER A 95 6.62 -1.22 -17.50
C SER A 95 6.87 0.25 -17.80
N GLY A 96 5.81 1.03 -18.01
CA GLY A 96 5.83 2.49 -17.87
C GLY A 96 6.17 2.92 -16.44
N PHE A 97 5.93 2.04 -15.45
CA PHE A 97 6.42 2.18 -14.09
C PHE A 97 7.90 1.76 -13.93
N THR A 98 8.44 0.89 -14.80
CA THR A 98 9.83 0.40 -14.69
C THR A 98 10.87 1.24 -15.46
N LEU A 99 10.49 2.03 -16.48
CA LEU A 99 11.44 2.86 -17.26
C LEU A 99 11.24 4.38 -17.13
N THR A 100 10.43 4.83 -16.16
CA THR A 100 10.31 6.25 -15.78
C THR A 100 10.78 6.51 -14.34
N ILE A 101 11.71 5.69 -13.85
CA ILE A 101 12.31 5.80 -12.51
C ILE A 101 13.29 7.00 -12.40
N SER A 102 13.58 7.73 -13.47
CA SER A 102 14.53 8.85 -13.39
C SER A 102 13.90 10.24 -13.13
N GLN A 103 12.64 10.53 -13.51
CA GLN A 103 12.12 11.91 -13.38
C GLN A 103 10.59 12.02 -13.19
N ALA A 104 10.04 11.48 -12.10
CA ALA A 104 8.77 11.96 -11.53
C ALA A 104 8.69 11.69 -10.01
N LYS A 105 8.99 12.71 -9.20
CA LYS A 105 8.91 12.75 -7.73
C LYS A 105 7.46 12.63 -7.24
N SER A 106 6.84 11.47 -7.38
CA SER A 106 5.66 11.09 -6.57
C SER A 106 6.11 10.09 -5.51
N PHE A 107 5.77 10.39 -4.26
CA PHE A 107 6.24 9.66 -3.07
C PHE A 107 5.59 8.27 -3.02
N SER A 108 6.23 7.25 -3.59
CA SER A 108 5.74 5.88 -3.54
C SER A 108 5.93 5.28 -2.15
N HIS A 109 5.00 4.40 -1.75
CA HIS A 109 5.08 3.58 -0.55
C HIS A 109 6.46 2.89 -0.42
N THR A 110 6.94 2.34 -1.54
CA THR A 110 8.26 1.72 -1.69
C THR A 110 9.42 2.66 -1.34
N ASN A 111 9.37 3.94 -1.74
CA ASN A 111 10.42 4.89 -1.39
C ASN A 111 10.53 5.11 0.12
N ILE A 112 9.40 5.06 0.84
CA ILE A 112 9.39 5.21 2.30
C ILE A 112 9.99 3.96 2.96
N GLN A 113 9.62 2.77 2.48
CA GLN A 113 10.19 1.51 2.96
C GLN A 113 11.71 1.48 2.77
N LEU A 114 12.20 1.86 1.58
CA LEU A 114 13.63 1.93 1.30
C LEU A 114 14.35 2.95 2.19
N MET A 115 13.77 4.14 2.40
CA MET A 115 14.33 5.13 3.33
C MET A 115 14.45 4.57 4.75
N LEU A 116 13.44 3.87 5.24
CA LEU A 116 13.46 3.23 6.56
C LEU A 116 14.51 2.12 6.65
N ALA A 117 14.69 1.32 5.59
CA ALA A 117 15.73 0.30 5.54
C ALA A 117 17.13 0.93 5.59
N GLU A 118 17.40 1.92 4.74
CA GLU A 118 18.68 2.63 4.70
C GLU A 118 18.99 3.34 6.04
N ILE A 119 17.97 3.91 6.71
CA ILE A 119 18.13 4.47 8.06
C ILE A 119 18.55 3.36 9.04
N GLY A 120 17.85 2.22 9.02
CA GLY A 120 18.14 1.09 9.92
C GLY A 120 19.58 0.58 9.75
N GLU A 121 20.00 0.37 8.51
CA GLU A 121 21.36 -0.05 8.15
C GLU A 121 22.41 0.96 8.62
N SER A 122 22.16 2.26 8.41
CA SER A 122 23.06 3.33 8.86
C SER A 122 23.19 3.40 10.38
N LEU A 123 22.19 2.93 11.12
CA LEU A 123 22.18 2.83 12.58
C LEU A 123 22.74 1.48 13.08
N GLY A 124 23.19 0.60 12.18
CA GLY A 124 23.77 -0.70 12.52
C GLY A 124 22.76 -1.83 12.73
N PHE A 125 21.50 -1.64 12.34
CA PHE A 125 20.50 -2.72 12.32
C PHE A 125 20.52 -3.49 11.01
N TYR A 126 20.09 -4.74 11.06
CA TYR A 126 19.69 -5.49 9.86
C TYR A 126 18.23 -5.14 9.54
N ALA A 127 18.00 -4.49 8.40
CA ALA A 127 16.68 -4.07 7.97
C ALA A 127 16.18 -4.90 6.76
N GLU A 128 14.90 -5.28 6.79
CA GLU A 128 14.24 -5.94 5.67
C GLU A 128 12.93 -5.22 5.34
N THR A 129 12.65 -5.03 4.06
CA THR A 129 11.37 -4.52 3.55
C THR A 129 10.43 -5.68 3.20
N GLU A 130 9.13 -5.48 3.36
CA GLU A 130 8.09 -6.47 3.02
C GLU A 130 8.30 -7.85 3.69
N PHE A 131 8.66 -7.83 4.98
CA PHE A 131 8.90 -9.04 5.74
C PHE A 131 7.59 -9.58 6.34
N GLU A 132 7.18 -10.77 5.89
CA GLU A 132 5.90 -11.41 6.23
C GLU A 132 4.70 -10.50 5.95
N PHE A 133 4.14 -9.88 6.99
CA PHE A 133 2.96 -9.01 6.92
C PHE A 133 3.28 -7.56 7.28
N TYR A 134 4.56 -7.24 7.50
CA TYR A 134 5.05 -5.92 7.92
C TYR A 134 5.81 -5.22 6.80
N ASP A 135 5.69 -3.90 6.72
CA ASP A 135 6.30 -3.12 5.64
C ASP A 135 7.83 -3.02 5.79
N VAL A 136 8.31 -2.79 7.01
CA VAL A 136 9.76 -2.80 7.31
C VAL A 136 9.98 -3.34 8.71
N ILE A 137 11.01 -4.17 8.88
CA ILE A 137 11.45 -4.67 10.19
C ILE A 137 12.94 -4.39 10.37
N TRP A 138 13.34 -4.14 11.61
CA TRP A 138 14.75 -4.06 12.01
C TRP A 138 15.08 -5.13 13.06
N ARG A 139 16.26 -5.74 12.92
CA ARG A 139 16.84 -6.72 13.85
C ARG A 139 18.25 -6.30 14.24
N GLU A 140 18.73 -6.74 15.41
CA GLU A 140 20.12 -6.47 15.82
C GLU A 140 21.12 -7.23 14.96
N THR A 141 20.78 -8.46 14.55
CA THR A 141 21.60 -9.28 13.66
C THR A 141 20.71 -10.03 12.67
N PRO A 142 21.23 -10.47 11.51
CA PRO A 142 20.44 -11.22 10.52
C PRO A 142 19.83 -12.52 11.07
N LYS A 143 20.49 -13.14 12.06
CA LYS A 143 20.05 -14.40 12.68
C LYS A 143 19.13 -14.20 13.89
N SER A 144 18.87 -12.96 14.31
CA SER A 144 18.01 -12.68 15.45
C SER A 144 16.57 -13.04 15.11
N GLN A 145 16.00 -13.98 15.87
CA GLN A 145 14.57 -14.30 15.77
C GLN A 145 13.68 -13.18 16.31
N ARG A 146 14.21 -12.37 17.24
CA ARG A 146 13.50 -11.23 17.82
C ARG A 146 13.59 -10.03 16.89
N LEU A 147 12.42 -9.48 16.56
CA LEU A 147 12.27 -8.19 15.89
C LEU A 147 12.49 -7.05 16.90
N SER A 148 13.32 -6.08 16.54
CA SER A 148 13.63 -4.93 17.40
C SER A 148 12.67 -3.78 17.12
N HIS A 149 12.49 -3.42 15.85
CA HIS A 149 11.59 -2.35 15.41
C HIS A 149 10.71 -2.87 14.26
N ILE A 150 9.47 -2.40 14.21
CA ILE A 150 8.50 -2.75 13.16
C ILE A 150 7.83 -1.47 12.70
N PHE A 151 7.74 -1.31 11.38
CA PHE A 151 7.15 -0.15 10.74
C PHE A 151 5.98 -0.60 9.85
N GLU A 152 4.86 0.11 9.97
CA GLU A 152 3.77 0.06 9.00
C GLU A 152 3.65 1.43 8.33
N VAL A 153 3.70 1.47 7.01
CA VAL A 153 3.59 2.68 6.20
C VAL A 153 2.17 2.79 5.69
N GLN A 154 1.49 3.89 6.02
CA GLN A 154 0.10 4.10 5.64
C GLN A 154 -0.04 5.31 4.73
N SER A 155 -0.47 5.04 3.49
CA SER A 155 -0.94 6.03 2.53
C SER A 155 -2.37 5.68 2.10
N LYS A 156 -3.37 6.41 2.60
CA LYS A 156 -4.81 6.17 2.30
C LYS A 156 -5.36 4.81 2.75
N GLY A 157 -4.57 4.01 3.48
CA GLY A 157 -4.93 2.69 4.00
C GLY A 157 -5.69 2.73 5.32
N ASN A 158 -6.00 1.55 5.87
CA ASN A 158 -6.71 1.41 7.14
C ASN A 158 -5.74 1.46 8.33
N ILE A 159 -5.71 2.61 9.00
CA ILE A 159 -4.89 2.87 10.19
C ILE A 159 -5.15 1.86 11.33
N ASP A 160 -6.41 1.44 11.52
CA ASP A 160 -6.79 0.54 12.60
C ASP A 160 -6.23 -0.88 12.35
N SER A 161 -6.17 -1.30 11.09
CA SER A 161 -5.50 -2.55 10.69
C SER A 161 -4.00 -2.49 10.99
N ALA A 162 -3.35 -1.36 10.68
CA ALA A 162 -1.94 -1.15 11.00
C ALA A 162 -1.70 -1.21 12.51
N PHE A 163 -2.50 -0.53 13.32
CA PHE A 163 -2.40 -0.62 14.78
C PHE A 163 -2.66 -2.03 15.31
N ALA A 164 -3.60 -2.78 14.74
CA ALA A 164 -3.83 -4.17 15.13
C ALA A 164 -2.61 -5.06 14.87
N LYS A 165 -1.91 -4.89 13.74
CA LYS A 165 -0.65 -5.58 13.45
C LYS A 165 0.45 -5.17 14.44
N LEU A 166 0.65 -3.87 14.64
CA LEU A 166 1.66 -3.33 15.57
C LEU A 166 1.42 -3.83 17.01
N LYS A 167 0.16 -3.86 17.46
CA LYS A 167 -0.25 -4.42 18.75
C LYS A 167 0.16 -5.87 18.90
N ARG A 168 -0.19 -6.71 17.91
CA ARG A 168 0.13 -8.15 17.94
C ARG A 168 1.64 -8.36 18.01
N ALA A 169 2.41 -7.59 17.24
CA ALA A 169 3.86 -7.69 17.26
C ALA A 169 4.47 -7.28 18.61
N TYR A 170 3.98 -6.19 19.20
CA TYR A 170 4.39 -5.75 20.52
C TYR A 170 4.06 -6.78 21.60
N GLN A 171 2.86 -7.37 21.55
CA GLN A 171 2.45 -8.39 22.53
C GLN A 171 3.27 -9.68 22.39
N ALA A 172 3.59 -10.09 21.17
CA ALA A 172 4.33 -11.32 20.90
C ALA A 172 5.83 -11.21 21.24
N GLN A 173 6.47 -10.11 20.86
CA GLN A 173 7.94 -9.99 20.91
C GLN A 173 8.45 -8.74 21.63
N ARG A 174 7.59 -7.88 22.19
CA ARG A 174 7.98 -6.59 22.80
C ARG A 174 8.84 -5.75 21.86
N THR A 175 8.45 -5.71 20.59
CA THR A 175 9.06 -4.86 19.55
C THR A 175 8.81 -3.39 19.83
N LYS A 176 9.49 -2.49 19.13
CA LYS A 176 9.16 -1.06 19.10
C LYS A 176 8.30 -0.77 17.87
N PRO A 177 7.00 -0.49 18.03
CA PRO A 177 6.10 -0.28 16.90
C PRO A 177 6.12 1.17 16.40
N PHE A 178 6.17 1.33 15.07
CA PHE A 178 6.13 2.61 14.39
C PHE A 178 5.03 2.62 13.32
N LEU A 179 4.20 3.65 13.35
CA LEU A 179 3.25 3.94 12.28
C LEU A 179 3.77 5.15 11.49
N VAL A 180 4.02 4.96 10.20
CA VAL A 180 4.47 6.03 9.30
C VAL A 180 3.31 6.51 8.44
N ILE A 181 3.00 7.80 8.50
CA ILE A 181 1.84 8.39 7.84
C ILE A 181 2.29 9.38 6.76
N THR A 182 1.67 9.30 5.59
CA THR A 182 2.00 10.20 4.45
C THR A 182 1.15 11.46 4.38
N SER A 183 -0.03 11.50 5.00
CA SER A 183 -0.95 12.65 5.00
C SER A 183 -1.18 13.22 6.40
N GLU A 184 -1.20 14.54 6.53
CA GLU A 184 -1.56 15.22 7.80
C GLU A 184 -2.99 14.92 8.26
N ARG A 185 -3.93 14.69 7.33
CA ARG A 185 -5.31 14.29 7.69
C ARG A 185 -5.32 12.96 8.44
N ASP A 186 -4.47 12.03 8.01
CA ASP A 186 -4.37 10.69 8.58
C ASP A 186 -3.65 10.72 9.94
N LEU A 187 -2.80 11.72 10.20
CA LEU A 187 -2.11 11.89 11.49
C LEU A 187 -3.10 12.11 12.65
N ASN A 188 -4.07 13.00 12.46
CA ASN A 188 -5.08 13.27 13.49
C ASN A 188 -6.00 12.05 13.71
N ARG A 189 -6.35 11.35 12.63
CA ARG A 189 -7.12 10.11 12.71
C ARG A 189 -6.36 9.02 13.47
N ALA A 190 -5.07 8.85 13.19
CA ALA A 190 -4.23 7.88 13.86
C ALA A 190 -4.09 8.17 15.35
N ARG A 191 -3.83 9.42 15.74
CA ARG A 191 -3.77 9.81 17.16
C ARG A 191 -5.08 9.54 17.88
N LYS A 192 -6.22 9.85 17.25
CA LYS A 192 -7.55 9.61 17.83
C LYS A 192 -7.86 8.12 17.97
N SER A 193 -7.53 7.31 16.97
CA SER A 193 -7.70 5.85 17.02
C SER A 193 -6.80 5.24 18.10
N LEU A 194 -5.52 5.65 18.17
CA LEU A 194 -4.58 5.20 19.19
C LEU A 194 -5.10 5.48 20.61
N GLY A 195 -5.54 6.71 20.89
CA GLY A 195 -6.05 7.12 22.20
C GLY A 195 -7.46 6.62 22.55
N ARG A 196 -8.17 5.92 21.66
CA ARG A 196 -9.51 5.37 21.93
C ARG A 196 -9.54 3.84 21.90
N GLU A 197 -9.05 3.26 20.81
CA GLU A 197 -9.21 1.83 20.51
C GLU A 197 -7.95 1.02 20.84
N PHE A 198 -6.80 1.68 20.88
CA PHE A 198 -5.48 1.05 21.10
C PHE A 198 -4.72 1.69 22.28
N GLN A 199 -5.44 2.12 23.31
CA GLN A 199 -4.89 2.78 24.50
C GLN A 199 -3.80 1.94 25.19
N ASP A 200 -3.90 0.61 25.09
CA ASP A 200 -2.94 -0.32 25.70
C ASP A 200 -1.54 -0.27 25.08
N ILE A 201 -1.40 0.27 23.87
CA ILE A 201 -0.12 0.46 23.19
C ILE A 201 0.21 1.93 22.91
N GLU A 202 -0.62 2.88 23.39
CA GLU A 202 -0.44 4.31 23.13
C GLU A 202 0.93 4.83 23.58
N THR A 203 1.46 4.32 24.69
CA THR A 203 2.75 4.71 25.24
C THR A 203 3.96 4.11 24.52
N VAL A 204 3.75 3.07 23.69
CA VAL A 204 4.84 2.35 23.01
C VAL A 204 4.85 2.57 21.50
N VAL A 205 3.71 2.94 20.90
CA VAL A 205 3.63 3.24 19.47
C VAL A 205 4.12 4.64 19.17
N THR A 206 5.08 4.72 18.27
CA THR A 206 5.56 6.01 17.74
C THR A 206 4.93 6.29 16.39
N ILE A 207 4.25 7.43 16.25
CA ILE A 207 3.70 7.87 14.97
C ILE A 207 4.67 8.88 14.33
N LEU A 208 5.13 8.58 13.13
CA LEU A 208 6.02 9.43 12.35
C LEU A 208 5.34 9.87 11.05
N THR A 209 5.65 11.08 10.58
CA THR A 209 5.23 11.54 9.26
C THR A 209 6.31 11.22 8.23
N PHE A 210 5.92 11.08 6.98
CA PHE A 210 6.87 10.94 5.88
C PHE A 210 7.89 12.10 5.83
N ALA A 211 7.46 13.33 6.14
CA ALA A 211 8.37 14.48 6.21
C ALA A 211 9.50 14.27 7.23
N GLN A 212 9.18 13.69 8.40
CA GLN A 212 10.18 13.34 9.41
C GLN A 212 11.14 12.25 8.93
N ILE A 213 10.62 11.19 8.30
CA ILE A 213 11.47 10.11 7.75
C ILE A 213 12.44 10.64 6.71
N LYS A 214 11.92 11.44 5.76
CA LYS A 214 12.73 12.06 4.71
C LYS A 214 13.83 12.95 5.29
N GLN A 215 13.51 13.75 6.30
CA GLN A 215 14.47 14.64 6.94
C GLN A 215 15.58 13.84 7.64
N VAL A 216 15.23 12.80 8.41
CA VAL A 216 16.22 11.94 9.08
C VAL A 216 17.13 11.26 8.06
N HIS A 217 16.55 10.69 7.01
CA HIS A 217 17.27 10.02 5.94
C HIS A 217 18.29 10.94 5.26
N GLN A 218 17.88 12.16 4.90
CA GLN A 218 18.77 13.16 4.31
C GLN A 218 19.89 13.56 5.26
N ASN A 219 19.59 13.77 6.54
CA ASN A 219 20.59 14.14 7.54
C ASN A 219 21.63 13.03 7.72
N ILE A 220 21.21 11.77 7.80
CA ILE A 220 22.13 10.62 7.91
C ILE A 220 23.04 10.54 6.69
N LYS A 221 22.50 10.71 5.47
CA LYS A 221 23.32 10.72 4.25
C LYS A 221 24.35 11.84 4.25
N ASN A 222 23.94 13.05 4.63
CA ASN A 222 24.87 14.19 4.71
C ASN A 222 25.99 13.93 5.73
N ILE A 223 25.66 13.39 6.90
CA ILE A 223 26.64 13.05 7.93
C ILE A 223 27.57 11.94 7.44
N ALA A 224 27.05 10.91 6.76
CA ALA A 224 27.83 9.80 6.24
C ALA A 224 28.87 10.27 5.20
N GLU A 225 28.51 11.21 4.32
CA GLU A 225 29.45 11.80 3.37
C GLU A 225 30.57 12.58 4.08
N ILE A 226 30.23 13.35 5.11
CA ILE A 226 31.23 14.07 5.93
C ILE A 226 32.15 13.09 6.66
N ILE A 227 31.62 11.99 7.21
CA ILE A 227 32.41 10.97 7.89
C ILE A 227 33.41 10.29 6.94
N LYS A 228 33.03 10.06 5.67
CA LYS A 228 33.97 9.51 4.67
C LYS A 228 35.19 10.42 4.48
N GLU A 229 35.01 11.73 4.51
CA GLU A 229 36.13 12.68 4.41
C GLU A 229 37.11 12.55 5.61
N PHE A 230 36.60 12.21 6.80
CA PHE A 230 37.44 11.96 7.97
C PHE A 230 38.16 10.61 7.94
N LEU A 231 37.60 9.60 7.26
CA LEU A 231 38.17 8.25 7.17
C LEU A 231 39.15 8.06 6.00
N LEU A 232 39.13 8.96 5.01
CA LEU A 232 40.02 8.96 3.84
C LEU A 232 41.32 9.75 4.04
N LYS A 233 41.48 10.42 5.19
CA LYS A 233 42.75 11.04 5.65
C LYS A 233 43.44 10.14 6.65
#